data_AF-A0A9D8RBZ6-F1
#
_entry.id   AF-A0A9D8RBZ6-F1
#
_cell.length_a   1.000
_cell.length_b   1.000
_cell.length_c   1.000
_cell.angle_alpha   90.00
_cell.angle_beta   90.00
_cell.angle_gamma   90.00
#
_symmetry.space_group_name_H-M   'P 1'
#
loop_
_entity.id
_entity.type
_entity.pdbx_description
1 polymer ?
#
loop_
_entity_poly.entity_id
_entity_poly.type
_entity_poly.pdbx_seq_one_letter_code
_entity_poly.pdbx_strand_id
1 'polypeptide(L)'
;MARIPTISTLLSKANPQAQPAFAKYPEKAVCGDYPTLSELDKTFGPGSAQQWLTVQITNLSLCVGAKNLTVCQLDDVTLNIIAEYPWMKITEIMLFLHRFKMGRYGEFYGHVDTLVVTKALLAFIKERNVILDQEEQRQRELQRQRELAENPPTTWEEYCRRNGIQKENPLTSVINQMKQ
;
A
#
# COMPACT_ATOMS: atom_id res chain seq x y z
N MET A 1 7.41 11.37 10.64
CA MET A 1 8.17 11.71 9.41
C MET A 1 8.69 13.14 9.49
N ALA A 2 9.90 13.41 8.98
CA ALA A 2 10.39 14.80 8.88
C ALA A 2 9.52 15.58 7.88
N ARG A 3 8.86 16.65 8.33
CA ARG A 3 8.09 17.56 7.46
C ARG A 3 8.98 17.97 6.29
N ILE A 4 8.55 17.65 5.07
CA ILE A 4 9.16 18.22 3.87
C ILE A 4 8.73 19.69 3.83
N PRO A 5 9.65 20.67 3.97
CA PRO A 5 9.28 22.04 4.26
C PRO A 5 8.74 22.80 3.04
N THR A 6 9.09 22.39 1.82
CA THR A 6 8.71 23.08 0.58
C THR A 6 8.46 22.11 -0.58
N ILE A 7 7.63 22.52 -1.54
CA ILE A 7 7.37 21.77 -2.78
C ILE A 7 8.65 21.53 -3.59
N SER A 8 9.59 22.47 -3.56
CA SER A 8 10.92 22.30 -4.19
C SER A 8 11.71 21.13 -3.58
N THR A 9 11.61 20.94 -2.25
CA THR A 9 12.25 19.82 -1.57
C THR A 9 11.54 18.49 -1.89
N LEU A 10 10.22 18.51 -2.07
CA LEU A 10 9.49 17.34 -2.56
C LEU A 10 9.94 17.00 -3.98
N LEU A 11 9.94 17.98 -4.88
CA LEU A 11 10.33 17.82 -6.27
C LEU A 11 11.77 17.31 -6.39
N SER A 12 12.69 17.73 -5.51
CA SER A 12 14.06 17.22 -5.52
C SER A 12 14.17 15.77 -5.04
N LYS A 13 13.33 15.32 -4.10
CA LYS A 13 13.37 13.95 -3.55
C LYS A 13 12.50 12.95 -4.31
N ALA A 14 11.33 13.38 -4.76
CA ALA A 14 10.35 12.58 -5.48
C ALA A 14 10.32 12.99 -6.96
N ASN A 15 11.51 13.10 -7.58
CA ASN A 15 11.66 13.33 -9.02
C ASN A 15 11.65 12.00 -9.81
N PRO A 16 11.49 12.01 -11.14
CA PRO A 16 11.46 10.78 -11.94
C PRO A 16 12.68 9.86 -11.81
N GLN A 17 13.87 10.37 -11.50
CA GLN A 17 15.09 9.56 -11.28
C GLN A 17 15.04 8.73 -9.99
N ALA A 18 14.19 9.10 -9.03
CA ALA A 18 13.99 8.34 -7.81
C ALA A 18 13.03 7.14 -8.00
N GLN A 19 12.30 7.06 -9.13
CA GLN A 19 11.31 6.01 -9.38
C GLN A 19 11.85 4.56 -9.20
N PRO A 20 13.07 4.21 -9.69
CA PRO A 20 13.62 2.87 -9.50
C PRO A 20 13.84 2.48 -8.02
N ALA A 21 14.11 3.45 -7.14
CA ALA A 21 14.31 3.19 -5.72
C ALA A 21 13.02 2.68 -5.05
N PHE A 22 11.86 3.20 -5.46
CA PHE A 22 10.55 2.74 -4.98
C PHE A 22 10.16 1.37 -5.58
N ALA A 23 10.61 1.09 -6.79
CA ALA A 23 10.40 -0.22 -7.42
C ALA A 23 11.17 -1.35 -6.74
N LYS A 24 12.33 -1.05 -6.13
CA LYS A 24 13.12 -2.03 -5.37
C LYS A 24 12.37 -2.56 -4.15
N TYR A 25 11.51 -1.76 -3.53
CA TYR A 25 10.75 -2.13 -2.33
C TYR A 25 9.26 -1.75 -2.46
N PRO A 26 8.48 -2.49 -3.28
CA PRO A 26 7.08 -2.15 -3.55
C PRO A 26 6.19 -2.09 -2.30
N GLU A 27 6.38 -3.02 -1.36
CA GLU A 27 5.65 -3.03 -0.08
C GLU A 27 5.90 -1.75 0.73
N LYS A 28 7.14 -1.26 0.78
CA LYS A 28 7.42 0.01 1.48
C LYS A 28 6.77 1.20 0.78
N ALA A 29 6.75 1.20 -0.55
CA ALA A 29 6.11 2.28 -1.32
C ALA A 29 4.58 2.30 -1.12
N VAL A 30 3.95 1.13 -0.97
CA VAL A 30 2.49 0.98 -0.80
C VAL A 30 2.05 1.09 0.66
N CYS A 31 2.78 0.50 1.61
CA CYS A 31 2.38 0.43 3.02
C CYS A 31 3.00 1.57 3.85
N GLY A 32 4.04 2.23 3.35
CA GLY A 32 4.70 3.32 4.06
C GLY A 32 3.81 4.56 4.24
N ASP A 33 4.09 5.32 5.29
CA ASP A 33 3.38 6.55 5.64
C ASP A 33 3.88 7.71 4.75
N TYR A 34 3.30 7.92 3.58
CA TYR A 34 3.73 8.98 2.67
C TYR A 34 2.54 9.87 2.32
N PRO A 35 2.76 11.16 1.99
CA PRO A 35 1.66 12.04 1.65
C PRO A 35 0.94 11.59 0.39
N THR A 36 -0.38 11.68 0.46
CA THR A 36 -1.31 11.51 -0.67
C THR A 36 -1.33 12.75 -1.56
N LEU A 37 -1.89 12.62 -2.77
CA LEU A 37 -2.12 13.76 -3.66
C LEU A 37 -2.95 14.86 -2.98
N SER A 38 -4.00 14.50 -2.24
CA SER A 38 -4.80 15.48 -1.49
C SER A 38 -4.02 16.19 -0.38
N GLU A 39 -3.11 15.47 0.29
CA GLU A 39 -2.27 16.05 1.34
C GLU A 39 -1.17 16.95 0.79
N LEU A 40 -0.71 16.71 -0.44
CA LEU A 40 0.25 17.59 -1.11
C LEU A 40 -0.30 18.99 -1.27
N ASP A 41 -1.52 19.14 -1.78
CA ASP A 41 -2.14 20.46 -1.96
C ASP A 41 -2.42 21.14 -0.62
N LYS A 42 -2.80 20.38 0.40
CA LYS A 42 -2.97 20.90 1.78
C LYS A 42 -1.66 21.40 2.38
N THR A 43 -0.54 20.74 2.06
CA THR A 43 0.77 21.03 2.65
C THR A 43 1.51 22.16 1.93
N PHE A 44 1.42 22.19 0.60
CA PHE A 44 2.23 23.06 -0.25
C PHE A 44 1.44 24.13 -1.00
N GLY A 45 0.11 24.10 -0.91
CA GLY A 45 -0.80 25.04 -1.56
C GLY A 45 -1.49 24.43 -2.79
N PRO A 46 -2.64 25.01 -3.21
CA PRO A 46 -3.41 24.51 -4.35
C PRO A 46 -2.58 24.37 -5.63
N GLY A 47 -2.73 23.24 -6.32
CA GLY A 47 -2.04 22.96 -7.58
C GLY A 47 -0.64 22.35 -7.44
N SER A 48 -0.16 22.12 -6.21
CA SER A 48 1.13 21.49 -5.96
C SER A 48 1.16 20.04 -6.44
N ALA A 49 0.08 19.30 -6.23
CA ALA A 49 -0.08 17.94 -6.73
C ALA A 49 -0.05 17.88 -8.26
N GLN A 50 -0.72 18.84 -8.92
CA GLN A 50 -0.73 18.96 -10.38
C GLN A 50 0.67 19.25 -10.91
N GLN A 51 1.35 20.25 -10.38
CA GLN A 51 2.73 20.59 -10.78
C GLN A 51 3.67 19.39 -10.64
N TRP A 52 3.58 18.67 -9.52
CA TRP A 52 4.38 17.48 -9.29
C TRP A 52 4.05 16.37 -10.31
N LEU A 53 2.76 16.08 -10.53
CA LEU A 53 2.32 15.08 -11.51
C LEU A 53 2.71 15.45 -12.94
N THR A 54 2.66 16.73 -13.33
CA THR A 54 3.05 17.18 -14.66
C THR A 54 4.50 16.80 -14.97
N VAL A 55 5.41 16.96 -14.00
CA VAL A 55 6.82 16.51 -14.14
C VAL A 55 6.90 15.00 -14.35
N GLN A 56 6.09 14.23 -13.62
CA GLN A 56 6.08 12.77 -13.70
C GLN A 56 5.54 12.25 -15.04
N ILE A 57 4.40 12.77 -15.49
CA ILE A 57 3.74 12.38 -16.74
C ILE A 57 4.54 12.84 -17.96
N THR A 58 5.14 14.04 -17.90
CA THR A 58 6.09 14.49 -18.95
C THR A 58 7.27 13.55 -19.07
N ASN A 59 7.82 13.08 -17.95
CA ASN A 59 8.91 12.10 -18.02
C ASN A 59 8.45 10.74 -18.54
N LEU A 60 7.22 10.31 -18.23
CA LEU A 60 6.63 9.11 -18.82
C LEU A 60 6.53 9.22 -20.34
N SER A 61 6.02 10.33 -20.87
CA SER A 61 5.85 10.53 -22.32
C SER A 61 7.18 10.51 -23.07
N LEU A 62 8.23 11.10 -22.49
CA LEU A 62 9.59 11.04 -23.02
C LEU A 62 10.15 9.61 -23.05
N CYS A 63 9.93 8.82 -22.00
CA CYS A 63 10.44 7.44 -21.93
C CYS A 63 9.83 6.52 -22.99
N VAL A 64 8.57 6.74 -23.37
CA VAL A 64 7.85 5.86 -24.30
C VAL A 64 7.95 6.30 -25.77
N GLY A 65 8.74 7.34 -26.04
CA GLY A 65 8.95 7.85 -27.41
C GLY A 65 7.67 8.42 -28.04
N ALA A 66 6.68 8.77 -27.22
CA ALA A 66 5.46 9.40 -27.70
C ALA A 66 5.74 10.84 -28.15
N LYS A 67 4.92 11.35 -29.07
CA LYS A 67 4.88 12.81 -29.32
C LYS A 67 4.65 13.55 -28.00
N ASN A 68 5.33 14.68 -27.83
CA ASN A 68 5.14 15.55 -26.67
C ASN A 68 3.65 15.87 -26.51
N LEU A 69 3.13 15.61 -25.31
CA LEU A 69 1.78 16.01 -24.93
C LEU A 69 1.68 17.53 -24.98
N THR A 70 0.54 18.05 -25.43
CA THR A 70 0.25 19.47 -25.30
C THR A 70 0.05 19.84 -23.82
N VAL A 71 0.22 21.11 -23.49
CA VAL A 71 -0.03 21.60 -22.11
C VAL A 71 -1.44 21.24 -21.65
N CYS A 72 -2.46 21.44 -22.50
CA CYS A 72 -3.84 21.07 -22.18
C CYS A 72 -4.01 19.57 -21.93
N GLN A 73 -3.36 18.71 -22.72
CA GLN A 73 -3.43 17.25 -22.50
C GLN A 73 -2.77 16.85 -21.19
N LEU A 74 -1.64 17.46 -20.82
CA LEU A 74 -0.99 17.23 -19.54
C LEU A 74 -1.89 17.68 -18.38
N ASP A 75 -2.48 18.86 -18.48
CA ASP A 75 -3.39 19.38 -17.45
C ASP A 75 -4.61 18.47 -17.30
N ASP A 76 -5.23 18.04 -18.40
CA ASP A 76 -6.37 17.12 -18.35
C ASP A 76 -6.00 15.78 -17.71
N VAL A 77 -4.88 15.16 -18.09
CA VAL A 77 -4.43 13.89 -17.50
C VAL A 77 -4.19 14.03 -16.01
N THR A 78 -3.46 15.09 -15.61
CA THR A 78 -3.06 15.27 -14.21
C THR A 78 -4.24 15.62 -13.32
N LEU A 79 -5.15 16.50 -13.76
CA LEU A 79 -6.37 16.85 -13.03
C LEU A 79 -7.31 15.64 -12.89
N ASN A 80 -7.49 14.84 -13.94
CA ASN A 80 -8.29 13.62 -13.86
C ASN A 80 -7.70 12.61 -12.86
N ILE A 81 -6.37 12.43 -12.85
CA ILE A 81 -5.73 11.55 -11.86
C ILE A 81 -5.95 12.07 -10.43
N ILE A 82 -5.82 13.37 -10.20
CA ILE A 82 -6.03 13.98 -8.87
C ILE A 82 -7.48 13.82 -8.43
N ALA A 83 -8.45 14.02 -9.33
CA ALA A 83 -9.87 13.92 -9.04
C ALA A 83 -10.29 12.49 -8.69
N GLU A 84 -9.82 11.51 -9.46
CA GLU A 84 -10.18 10.09 -9.27
C GLU A 84 -9.40 9.41 -8.14
N TYR A 85 -8.14 9.80 -7.96
CA TYR A 85 -7.21 9.14 -7.04
C TYR A 85 -6.57 10.09 -6.01
N PRO A 86 -7.34 10.97 -5.33
CA PRO A 86 -6.78 11.93 -4.37
C PRO A 86 -6.08 11.26 -3.18
N TRP A 87 -6.44 10.00 -2.92
CA TRP A 87 -5.94 9.15 -1.84
C TRP A 87 -4.64 8.40 -2.18
N MET A 88 -4.17 8.43 -3.43
CA MET A 88 -2.93 7.76 -3.81
C MET A 88 -1.71 8.52 -3.27
N LYS A 89 -0.76 7.76 -2.73
CA LYS A 89 0.50 8.29 -2.22
C LYS A 89 1.47 8.59 -3.34
N ILE A 90 2.31 9.60 -3.13
CA ILE A 90 3.38 9.94 -4.09
C ILE A 90 4.27 8.73 -4.40
N THR A 91 4.52 7.86 -3.41
CA THR A 91 5.36 6.67 -3.55
C THR A 91 4.69 5.57 -4.36
N GLU A 92 3.37 5.42 -4.23
CA GLU A 92 2.57 4.51 -5.05
C GLU A 92 2.60 4.95 -6.51
N ILE A 93 2.48 6.26 -6.77
CA ILE A 93 2.57 6.83 -8.12
C ILE A 93 3.97 6.63 -8.70
N MET A 94 5.03 6.83 -7.91
CA MET A 94 6.42 6.60 -8.33
C MET A 94 6.67 5.12 -8.70
N LEU A 95 6.14 4.19 -7.90
CA LEU A 95 6.18 2.76 -8.18
C LEU A 95 5.41 2.43 -9.46
N PHE A 96 4.20 2.98 -9.60
CA PHE A 96 3.35 2.82 -10.78
C PHE A 96 4.09 3.26 -12.05
N LEU A 97 4.63 4.47 -12.09
CA LEU A 97 5.30 5.03 -13.26
C LEU A 97 6.54 4.24 -13.65
N HIS A 98 7.32 3.74 -12.67
CA HIS A 98 8.43 2.85 -12.97
C HIS A 98 7.95 1.58 -13.66
N ARG A 99 6.96 0.89 -13.08
CA ARG A 99 6.39 -0.35 -13.63
C ARG A 99 5.76 -0.12 -15.00
N PHE A 100 5.12 1.04 -15.18
CA PHE A 100 4.58 1.45 -16.47
C PHE A 100 5.69 1.48 -17.51
N LYS A 101 6.78 2.20 -17.25
CA LYS A 101 7.91 2.32 -18.19
C LYS A 101 8.54 0.97 -18.55
N MET A 102 8.42 -0.03 -17.67
CA MET A 102 8.89 -1.40 -17.91
C MET A 102 7.87 -2.27 -18.66
N GLY A 103 6.80 -1.68 -19.21
CA GLY A 103 5.82 -2.37 -20.06
C GLY A 103 4.79 -3.21 -19.31
N ARG A 104 4.71 -3.11 -17.97
CA ARG A 104 3.86 -3.99 -17.15
C ARG A 104 2.35 -3.79 -17.38
N TYR A 105 1.95 -2.64 -17.91
CA TYR A 105 0.55 -2.27 -18.08
C TYR A 105 0.14 -2.04 -19.54
N GLY A 106 0.93 -2.58 -20.49
CA GLY A 106 0.68 -2.49 -21.92
C GLY A 106 1.65 -1.58 -22.67
N GLU A 107 1.39 -1.42 -23.96
CA GLU A 107 2.24 -0.71 -24.92
C GLU A 107 1.55 0.57 -25.45
N PHE A 108 2.35 1.55 -25.88
CA PHE A 108 1.86 2.76 -26.55
C PHE A 108 1.94 2.63 -28.07
N TYR A 109 0.85 2.94 -28.76
CA TYR A 109 0.81 3.05 -30.22
C TYR A 109 0.98 4.52 -30.64
N GLY A 110 2.19 5.06 -30.47
CA GLY A 110 2.62 6.34 -31.06
C GLY A 110 2.24 7.65 -30.33
N HIS A 111 1.41 7.60 -29.29
CA HIS A 111 1.12 8.75 -28.41
C HIS A 111 0.74 8.29 -27.00
N VAL A 112 0.97 9.14 -25.98
CA VAL A 112 0.43 8.92 -24.64
C VAL A 112 -1.04 9.34 -24.66
N ASP A 113 -1.94 8.39 -24.52
CA ASP A 113 -3.38 8.63 -24.38
C ASP A 113 -3.76 8.60 -22.88
N THR A 114 -4.52 9.60 -22.44
CA THR A 114 -5.13 9.67 -21.10
C THR A 114 -5.84 8.37 -20.74
N LEU A 115 -6.52 7.74 -21.69
CA LEU A 115 -7.23 6.47 -21.49
C LEU A 115 -6.27 5.32 -21.18
N VAL A 116 -5.07 5.33 -21.78
CA VAL A 116 -4.05 4.30 -21.52
C VAL A 116 -3.47 4.49 -20.12
N VAL A 117 -3.18 5.73 -19.71
CA VAL A 117 -2.69 6.03 -18.36
C VAL A 117 -3.70 5.62 -17.29
N THR A 118 -4.98 5.94 -17.48
CA THR A 118 -6.05 5.60 -16.53
C THR A 118 -6.32 4.08 -16.49
N LYS A 119 -6.31 3.38 -17.62
CA LYS A 119 -6.39 1.91 -17.66
C LYS A 119 -5.22 1.24 -16.92
N ALA A 120 -4.01 1.75 -17.10
CA ALA A 120 -2.84 1.25 -16.39
C ALA A 120 -2.92 1.51 -14.88
N LEU A 121 -3.45 2.65 -14.47
CA LEU A 121 -3.71 2.94 -13.05
C LEU A 121 -4.69 1.93 -12.45
N LEU A 122 -5.79 1.59 -13.16
CA LEU A 122 -6.72 0.56 -12.70
C LEU A 122 -6.05 -0.80 -12.53
N ALA A 123 -5.15 -1.18 -13.43
CA ALA A 123 -4.36 -2.41 -13.30
C ALA A 123 -3.42 -2.36 -12.08
N PHE A 124 -2.72 -1.24 -11.89
CA PHE A 124 -1.84 -1.04 -10.74
C PHE A 124 -2.59 -1.06 -9.41
N ILE A 125 -3.79 -0.47 -9.34
CA ILE A 125 -4.62 -0.46 -8.12
C ILE A 125 -4.94 -1.88 -7.66
N LYS A 126 -5.19 -2.80 -8.60
CA LYS A 126 -5.40 -4.23 -8.27
C LYS A 126 -4.16 -4.83 -7.62
N GLU A 127 -2.97 -4.58 -8.17
CA GLU A 127 -1.71 -5.05 -7.58
C GLU A 127 -1.44 -4.43 -6.20
N ARG A 128 -1.74 -3.14 -6.08
CA ARG A 128 -1.60 -2.36 -4.85
C ARG A 128 -2.49 -2.89 -3.74
N ASN A 129 -3.73 -3.27 -4.06
CA ASN A 129 -4.65 -3.86 -3.08
C ASN A 129 -4.16 -5.23 -2.60
N VAL A 130 -3.61 -6.06 -3.49
CA VAL A 130 -3.00 -7.34 -3.09
C VAL A 130 -1.87 -7.13 -2.08
N ILE A 131 -1.01 -6.12 -2.30
CA ILE A 131 0.07 -5.78 -1.36
C ILE A 131 -0.48 -5.37 0.01
N LEU A 132 -1.54 -4.56 0.04
CA LEU A 132 -2.18 -4.18 1.29
C LEU A 132 -2.83 -5.34 2.02
N ASP A 133 -3.54 -6.21 1.29
CA ASP A 133 -4.20 -7.38 1.88
C ASP A 133 -3.17 -8.32 2.52
N GLN A 134 -2.03 -8.52 1.85
CA GLN A 134 -0.92 -9.32 2.37
C GLN A 134 -0.31 -8.70 3.63
N GLU A 135 -0.08 -7.39 3.62
CA GLU A 135 0.45 -6.69 4.79
C GLU A 135 -0.55 -6.72 5.96
N GLU A 136 -1.85 -6.54 5.70
CA GLU A 136 -2.88 -6.63 6.73
C GLU A 136 -2.94 -8.03 7.35
N GLN A 137 -2.88 -9.08 6.53
CA GLN A 137 -2.81 -10.47 7.01
C GLN A 137 -1.57 -10.72 7.86
N ARG A 138 -0.41 -10.21 7.44
CA ARG A 138 0.85 -10.33 8.18
C ARG A 138 0.76 -9.64 9.55
N GLN A 139 0.16 -8.46 9.61
CA GLN A 139 -0.02 -7.72 10.86
C GLN A 139 -1.01 -8.41 11.79
N ARG A 140 -2.12 -8.93 11.26
CA ARG A 140 -3.08 -9.73 12.04
C ARG A 140 -2.44 -10.98 12.63
N GLU A 141 -1.61 -11.68 11.86
CA GLU A 141 -0.91 -12.87 12.35
C GLU A 141 0.11 -12.51 13.45
N LEU A 142 0.89 -11.45 13.26
CA LEU A 142 1.82 -10.97 14.27
C LEU A 142 1.09 -10.55 15.57
N GLN A 143 -0.06 -9.91 15.43
CA GLN A 143 -0.91 -9.52 16.55
C GLN A 143 -1.45 -10.76 17.29
N ARG A 144 -1.95 -11.77 16.56
CA ARG A 144 -2.37 -13.05 17.17
C ARG A 144 -1.22 -13.73 17.93
N GLN A 145 -0.02 -13.75 17.36
CA GLN A 145 1.14 -14.34 18.02
C GLN A 145 1.52 -13.59 19.30
N ARG A 146 1.43 -12.26 19.30
CA ARG A 146 1.65 -11.43 20.49
C ARG A 146 0.60 -11.70 21.56
N GLU A 147 -0.67 -11.77 21.18
CA GLU A 147 -1.78 -12.07 22.09
C GLU A 147 -1.65 -13.47 22.70
N LEU A 148 -1.25 -14.48 21.92
CA LEU A 148 -0.97 -15.83 22.42
C LEU A 148 0.26 -15.88 23.33
N ALA A 149 1.27 -15.04 23.09
CA ALA A 149 2.45 -14.97 23.95
C ALA A 149 2.14 -14.25 25.28
N GLU A 150 1.28 -13.23 25.26
CA GLU A 150 0.86 -12.47 26.44
C GLU A 150 -0.20 -13.24 27.26
N ASN A 151 -1.14 -13.89 26.58
CA ASN A 151 -2.24 -14.67 27.16
C ASN A 151 -2.29 -16.08 26.56
N PRO A 152 -1.34 -16.96 26.94
CA PRO A 152 -1.34 -18.32 26.44
C PRO A 152 -2.63 -19.05 26.86
N PRO A 153 -3.19 -19.91 25.99
CA PRO A 153 -4.37 -20.70 26.34
C PRO A 153 -4.13 -21.47 27.62
N THR A 154 -5.00 -21.27 28.62
CA THR A 154 -4.92 -22.01 29.88
C THR A 154 -5.12 -23.48 29.58
N THR A 155 -4.19 -24.32 30.01
CA THR A 155 -4.35 -25.77 29.89
C THR A 155 -5.62 -26.21 30.64
N TRP A 156 -6.29 -27.25 30.16
CA TRP A 156 -7.45 -27.82 30.89
C TRP A 156 -7.11 -28.11 32.36
N GLU A 157 -5.87 -28.52 32.62
CA GLU A 157 -5.36 -28.79 33.96
C GLU A 157 -5.25 -27.55 34.85
N GLU A 158 -4.73 -26.43 34.33
CA GLU A 158 -4.71 -25.16 35.04
C GLU A 158 -6.11 -24.59 35.26
N TYR A 159 -7.00 -24.75 34.28
CA TYR A 159 -8.40 -24.33 34.42
C TYR A 159 -9.08 -25.08 35.56
N CYS A 160 -8.93 -26.41 35.64
CA CYS A 160 -9.46 -27.21 36.74
C CYS A 160 -8.85 -26.78 38.09
N ARG A 161 -7.54 -26.54 38.14
CA ARG A 161 -6.84 -26.07 39.35
C ARG A 161 -7.38 -24.72 39.84
N ARG A 162 -7.63 -23.76 38.93
CA ARG A 162 -8.12 -22.41 39.26
C ARG A 162 -9.57 -22.40 39.74
N ASN A 163 -10.42 -23.27 39.18
CA ASN A 163 -11.86 -23.30 39.48
C ASN A 163 -12.25 -24.37 40.51
N GLY A 164 -11.29 -25.08 41.10
CA GLY A 164 -11.56 -26.12 42.08
C GLY A 164 -12.33 -27.33 41.52
N ILE A 165 -12.29 -27.53 40.20
CA ILE A 165 -12.96 -28.67 39.54
C ILE A 165 -12.13 -29.91 39.81
N GLN A 166 -12.67 -30.84 40.59
CA GLN A 166 -12.02 -32.14 40.77
C GLN A 166 -12.11 -32.93 39.47
N LYS A 167 -10.97 -33.43 38.99
CA LYS A 167 -10.96 -34.44 37.92
C LYS A 167 -11.69 -35.67 38.47
N GLU A 168 -12.94 -35.87 38.09
CA GLU A 168 -13.59 -37.16 38.30
C GLU A 168 -12.83 -38.19 37.50
N ASN A 169 -12.08 -39.05 38.19
CA ASN A 169 -11.43 -40.17 37.54
C ASN A 169 -12.56 -41.13 37.09
N PRO A 170 -12.68 -41.45 35.79
CA PRO A 170 -13.78 -42.30 35.30
C PRO A 170 -13.77 -43.71 35.90
N LEU A 171 -12.66 -44.13 36.53
CA LEU A 171 -12.56 -45.40 37.25
C LEU A 171 -12.99 -45.30 38.73
N THR A 172 -13.21 -44.10 39.27
CA THR A 172 -13.59 -43.93 40.70
C THR A 172 -14.94 -44.59 41.00
N SER A 173 -15.88 -44.53 40.06
CA SER A 173 -17.18 -45.21 40.17
C SER A 173 -17.03 -46.73 40.15
N VAL A 174 -16.17 -47.26 39.28
CA VAL A 174 -15.88 -48.69 39.14
C VAL A 174 -15.15 -49.25 40.37
N ILE A 175 -14.15 -48.53 40.88
CA ILE A 175 -13.38 -48.92 42.07
C ILE A 175 -14.27 -48.95 43.32
N ASN A 176 -15.26 -48.05 43.44
CA ASN A 176 -16.20 -48.05 44.55
C ASN A 176 -17.24 -49.19 44.45
N GLN A 177 -17.62 -49.62 43.24
CA GLN A 177 -18.49 -50.78 43.04
C GLN A 177 -17.80 -52.11 43.35
N MET A 178 -16.48 -52.21 43.16
CA MET A 178 -15.71 -53.42 43.49
C MET A 178 -15.44 -53.62 44.99
N LYS A 179 -15.77 -52.64 45.84
CA LYS A 179 -15.52 -52.67 47.30
C LYS A 179 -16.77 -52.97 48.14
N GLN A 180 -17.92 -53.24 47.51
CA GLN A 180 -19.12 -53.78 48.15
C GLN A 180 -19.18 -55.29 47.95
#